data_AF-A0A1V4RGU6-F1
#
_entry.id   AF-A0A1V4RGU6-F1
#
_cell.length_a   1.000
_cell.length_b   1.000
_cell.length_c   1.000
_cell.angle_alpha   90.00
_cell.angle_beta   90.00
_cell.angle_gamma   90.00
#
_symmetry.space_group_name_H-M   'P 1'
#
loop_
_entity.id
_entity.type
_entity.pdbx_description
1 polymer ?
#
loop_
_entity_poly.entity_id
_entity_poly.type
_entity_poly.pdbx_seq_one_letter_code
_entity_poly.pdbx_strand_id
1 'polypeptide(L)'
;MQEDIETAFGISSITLELPSDMMASYAKEISLSMANVENDILSETFSENYLPGSLVEVFYLDSLFLTDGTVTTELVLELDTPFFYNGVDNLLIDFYYPDGSCWCGNYGWNTGTARCVYNKFYPGTGGGPTGLVSDWIPYMVLEGTQSLEQNTFGAVKVILGGDAD
;
A
#
# COMPACT_ATOMS: atom_id res chain seq x y z
N MET A 1 -0.24 16.34 15.61
CA MET A 1 0.96 16.24 14.77
C MET A 1 1.18 14.76 14.58
N GLN A 2 1.10 14.26 13.35
CA GLN A 2 1.33 12.84 13.06
C GLN A 2 2.85 12.69 13.06
N GLU A 3 3.41 11.87 13.96
CA GLU A 3 4.87 11.70 14.09
C GLU A 3 5.39 10.84 12.94
N ASP A 4 6.50 11.28 12.34
CA ASP A 4 7.19 10.59 11.27
C ASP A 4 7.88 9.33 11.80
N ILE A 5 8.02 8.30 10.95
CA ILE A 5 8.65 7.04 11.33
C ILE A 5 10.16 7.24 11.60
N GLU A 6 10.79 8.28 11.02
CA GLU A 6 12.18 8.76 11.19
C GLU A 6 13.28 7.68 11.15
N THR A 7 12.93 6.46 10.72
CA THR A 7 13.76 5.27 10.81
C THR A 7 13.70 4.56 9.47
N ALA A 8 14.88 4.38 8.86
CA ALA A 8 14.99 3.61 7.64
C ALA A 8 14.82 2.11 7.94
N PHE A 9 14.06 1.39 7.12
CA PHE A 9 13.88 -0.05 7.28
C PHE A 9 13.57 -0.73 5.94
N GLY A 10 13.89 -2.02 5.86
CA GLY A 10 13.54 -2.84 4.70
C GLY A 10 12.15 -3.42 4.87
N ILE A 11 11.25 -3.15 3.93
CA ILE A 11 9.92 -3.74 3.83
C ILE A 11 10.02 -5.04 3.05
N SER A 12 9.44 -6.11 3.57
CA SER A 12 9.46 -7.45 2.97
C SER A 12 8.07 -8.00 2.67
N SER A 13 7.01 -7.48 3.30
CA SER A 13 5.63 -7.87 2.99
C SER A 13 4.65 -6.71 3.19
N ILE A 14 3.51 -6.80 2.52
CA ILE A 14 2.32 -6.02 2.82
C ILE A 14 1.19 -6.97 3.22
N THR A 15 0.50 -6.67 4.30
CA THR A 15 -0.78 -7.32 4.64
C THR A 15 -1.92 -6.36 4.37
N LEU A 16 -2.93 -6.84 3.63
CA LEU A 16 -4.18 -6.14 3.35
C LEU A 16 -5.31 -6.73 4.20
N GLU A 17 -6.14 -5.88 4.79
CA GLU A 17 -7.32 -6.34 5.54
C GLU A 17 -8.54 -6.48 4.61
N LEU A 18 -8.95 -7.73 4.42
CA LEU A 18 -10.10 -8.12 3.60
C LEU A 18 -11.40 -8.08 4.42
N PRO A 19 -12.52 -7.64 3.83
CA PRO A 19 -13.80 -7.63 4.52
C PRO A 19 -14.32 -9.07 4.67
N SER A 20 -14.95 -9.37 5.80
CA SER A 20 -15.43 -10.73 6.10
C SER A 20 -16.54 -11.23 5.17
N ASP A 21 -17.20 -10.33 4.45
CA ASP A 21 -18.28 -10.60 3.49
C ASP A 21 -17.84 -10.44 2.02
N MET A 22 -16.54 -10.48 1.76
CA MET A 22 -16.00 -10.37 0.40
C MET A 22 -16.56 -11.47 -0.52
N MET A 23 -17.07 -11.05 -1.68
CA MET A 23 -17.44 -11.98 -2.75
C MET A 23 -16.20 -12.60 -3.39
N ALA A 24 -16.35 -13.78 -4.00
CA ALA A 24 -15.29 -14.40 -4.77
C ALA A 24 -14.71 -13.41 -5.80
N SER A 25 -13.38 -13.29 -5.82
CA SER A 25 -12.65 -12.35 -6.65
C SER A 25 -11.55 -13.07 -7.43
N TYR A 26 -11.28 -12.56 -8.62
CA TYR A 26 -10.20 -13.02 -9.47
C TYR A 26 -9.55 -11.83 -10.15
N ALA A 27 -8.22 -11.79 -10.13
CA ALA A 27 -7.42 -10.80 -10.84
C ALA A 27 -6.21 -11.47 -11.49
N LYS A 28 -5.79 -10.96 -12.64
CA LYS A 28 -4.57 -11.38 -13.35
C LYS A 28 -3.53 -10.28 -13.37
N GLU A 29 -2.27 -10.67 -13.56
CA GLU A 29 -1.14 -9.77 -13.81
C GLU A 29 -1.08 -8.64 -12.76
N ILE A 30 -1.16 -9.04 -11.48
CA ILE A 30 -1.12 -8.12 -10.36
C ILE A 30 0.34 -7.75 -10.15
N SER A 31 0.65 -6.46 -10.17
CA SER A 31 1.95 -5.97 -9.74
C SER A 31 1.82 -4.89 -8.69
N LEU A 32 2.87 -4.79 -7.88
CA LEU A 32 3.01 -3.76 -6.86
C LEU A 32 4.36 -3.09 -7.06
N SER A 33 4.35 -1.77 -7.09
CA SER A 33 5.55 -0.94 -7.11
C SER A 33 5.59 -0.03 -5.89
N MET A 34 6.79 0.27 -5.41
CA MET A 34 7.02 1.20 -4.31
C MET A 34 8.00 2.29 -4.71
N ALA A 35 7.87 3.47 -4.11
CA ALA A 35 8.76 4.60 -4.35
C ALA A 35 8.83 5.55 -3.15
N ASN A 36 9.89 6.36 -3.07
CA ASN A 36 9.97 7.46 -2.09
C ASN A 36 9.31 8.72 -2.68
N VAL A 37 8.70 9.54 -1.84
CA VAL A 37 7.88 10.69 -2.22
C VAL A 37 8.14 11.87 -1.28
N GLU A 38 8.35 13.06 -1.82
CA GLU A 38 8.51 14.28 -0.98
C GLU A 38 7.16 14.92 -0.62
N ASN A 39 6.11 14.64 -1.38
CA ASN A 39 4.80 15.26 -1.23
C ASN A 39 3.91 14.53 -0.21
N ASP A 40 3.17 15.29 0.59
CA ASP A 40 2.15 14.77 1.53
C ASP A 40 0.79 14.50 0.88
N ILE A 41 0.61 15.01 -0.33
CA ILE A 41 -0.62 14.98 -1.11
C ILE A 41 -0.27 14.55 -2.53
N LEU A 42 -0.99 13.56 -3.05
CA LEU A 42 -0.78 13.05 -4.39
C LEU A 42 -1.46 13.96 -5.43
N SER A 43 -0.82 14.09 -6.59
CA SER A 43 -1.41 14.69 -7.79
C SER A 43 -2.12 13.64 -8.62
N GLU A 44 -2.97 14.08 -9.56
CA GLU A 44 -3.61 13.18 -10.52
C GLU A 44 -2.59 12.51 -11.46
N THR A 45 -1.42 13.09 -11.68
CA THR A 45 -0.40 12.60 -12.62
C THR A 45 0.56 11.64 -11.91
N PHE A 46 0.60 10.37 -12.34
CA PHE A 46 1.36 9.34 -11.64
C PHE A 46 2.87 9.65 -11.55
N SER A 47 3.48 10.14 -12.63
CA SER A 47 4.91 10.46 -12.66
C SER A 47 5.32 11.64 -11.77
N GLU A 48 4.37 12.41 -11.25
CA GLU A 48 4.62 13.52 -10.31
C GLU A 48 4.59 13.06 -8.85
N ASN A 49 4.18 11.81 -8.60
CA ASN A 49 3.94 11.28 -7.25
C ASN A 49 5.12 10.49 -6.67
N TYR A 50 6.27 10.44 -7.35
CA TYR A 50 7.45 9.74 -6.84
C TYR A 50 8.76 10.44 -7.23
N LEU A 51 9.79 10.22 -6.41
CA LEU A 51 11.13 10.67 -6.69
C LEU A 51 11.73 9.93 -7.89
N PRO A 52 12.27 10.64 -8.90
CA PRO A 52 12.91 10.01 -10.05
C PRO A 52 13.98 8.99 -9.64
N GLY A 53 13.86 7.77 -10.16
CA GLY A 53 14.79 6.67 -9.88
C GLY A 53 14.50 5.88 -8.60
N SER A 54 13.45 6.22 -7.83
CA SER A 54 13.06 5.48 -6.62
C SER A 54 11.98 4.41 -6.85
N LEU A 55 11.31 4.43 -8.00
CA LEU A 55 10.25 3.47 -8.33
C LEU A 55 10.85 2.08 -8.60
N VAL A 56 10.40 1.10 -7.82
CA VAL A 56 10.82 -0.29 -7.90
C VAL A 56 9.58 -1.17 -7.93
N GLU A 57 9.49 -2.10 -8.89
CA GLU A 57 8.52 -3.19 -8.83
C GLU A 57 8.97 -4.18 -7.76
N VAL A 58 8.14 -4.38 -6.75
CA VAL A 58 8.48 -5.13 -5.54
C VAL A 58 7.76 -6.47 -5.45
N PHE A 59 6.70 -6.66 -6.22
CA PHE A 59 5.93 -7.90 -6.25
C PHE A 59 5.19 -8.06 -7.58
N TYR A 60 5.13 -9.29 -8.06
CA TYR A 60 4.34 -9.68 -9.22
C TYR A 60 3.66 -11.03 -9.02
N LEU A 61 2.40 -11.13 -9.44
CA LEU A 61 1.62 -12.37 -9.43
C LEU A 61 0.79 -12.51 -10.70
N ASP A 62 0.99 -13.63 -11.40
CA ASP A 62 0.26 -13.94 -12.65
C ASP A 62 -1.26 -13.97 -12.45
N SER A 63 -1.73 -14.54 -11.34
CA SER A 63 -3.15 -14.48 -10.99
C SER A 63 -3.40 -14.74 -9.51
N LEU A 64 -4.38 -14.06 -8.95
CA LEU A 64 -4.92 -14.29 -7.61
C LEU A 64 -6.38 -14.71 -7.72
N PHE A 65 -6.74 -15.77 -7.00
CA PHE A 65 -8.13 -16.20 -6.84
C PHE A 65 -8.48 -16.21 -5.36
N LEU A 66 -9.41 -15.36 -4.96
CA LEU A 66 -9.97 -15.31 -3.62
C LEU A 66 -11.37 -15.93 -3.66
N THR A 67 -11.59 -16.99 -2.89
CA THR A 67 -12.90 -17.65 -2.83
C THR A 67 -13.84 -16.92 -1.88
N ASP A 68 -15.15 -16.94 -2.18
CA ASP A 68 -16.18 -16.56 -1.21
C ASP A 68 -15.98 -17.37 0.10
N GLY A 69 -16.00 -16.67 1.24
CA GLY A 69 -15.90 -17.29 2.55
C GLY A 69 -14.50 -17.79 2.93
N THR A 70 -13.41 -17.33 2.27
CA THR A 70 -12.07 -17.46 2.87
C THR A 70 -12.11 -16.84 4.26
N VAL A 71 -11.87 -17.67 5.28
CA VAL A 71 -11.94 -17.29 6.71
C VAL A 71 -10.82 -16.31 7.11
N THR A 72 -9.90 -16.02 6.19
CA THR A 72 -8.78 -15.10 6.40
C THR A 72 -9.24 -13.68 6.08
N THR A 73 -9.32 -12.85 7.11
CA THR A 73 -9.54 -11.40 7.01
C THR A 73 -8.27 -10.66 6.54
N GLU A 74 -7.21 -11.39 6.20
CA GLU A 74 -5.90 -10.83 5.85
C GLU A 74 -5.36 -11.51 4.59
N LEU A 75 -4.84 -10.70 3.67
CA LEU A 75 -4.09 -11.14 2.50
C LEU A 75 -2.65 -10.64 2.64
N VAL A 76 -1.71 -11.57 2.78
CA VAL A 76 -0.29 -11.27 2.86
C VAL A 76 0.35 -11.38 1.48
N LEU A 77 1.02 -10.32 1.05
CA LEU A 77 1.80 -10.22 -0.17
C LEU A 77 3.28 -10.14 0.21
N GLU A 78 3.98 -11.27 0.10
CA GLU A 78 5.43 -11.34 0.27
C GLU A 78 6.12 -10.71 -0.95
N LEU A 79 7.01 -9.75 -0.73
CA LEU A 79 7.66 -9.02 -1.81
C LEU A 79 8.75 -9.88 -2.48
N ASP A 80 8.72 -9.96 -3.81
CA ASP A 80 9.78 -10.58 -4.62
C ASP A 80 11.10 -9.80 -4.48
N THR A 81 10.99 -8.47 -4.39
CA THR A 81 12.11 -7.56 -4.15
C THR A 81 11.78 -6.69 -2.93
N PRO A 82 12.47 -6.87 -1.79
CA PRO A 82 12.29 -6.00 -0.63
C PRO A 82 12.54 -4.53 -0.99
N PHE A 83 11.74 -3.63 -0.41
CA PHE A 83 11.90 -2.19 -0.61
C PHE A 83 12.61 -1.56 0.58
N PHE A 84 13.55 -0.65 0.33
CA PHE A 84 14.22 0.11 1.38
C PHE A 84 13.58 1.48 1.55
N TYR A 85 12.79 1.64 2.61
CA TYR A 85 12.27 2.94 3.01
C TYR A 85 13.37 3.73 3.72
N ASN A 86 13.57 4.99 3.31
CA ASN A 86 14.72 5.77 3.76
C ASN A 86 14.52 6.46 5.11
N GLY A 87 13.32 6.36 5.71
CA GLY A 87 13.02 6.92 7.02
C GLY A 87 12.71 8.42 7.03
N VAL A 88 12.79 9.11 5.89
CA VAL A 88 12.66 10.59 5.84
C VAL A 88 11.58 11.03 4.85
N ASP A 89 11.48 10.37 3.71
CA ASP A 89 10.46 10.69 2.70
C ASP A 89 9.13 10.01 3.04
N ASN A 90 8.06 10.35 2.33
CA ASN A 90 6.84 9.55 2.30
C ASN A 90 7.02 8.31 1.40
N LEU A 91 6.18 7.30 1.61
CA LEU A 91 6.17 6.05 0.82
C LEU A 91 4.98 6.05 -0.16
N LEU A 92 5.26 5.86 -1.45
CA LEU A 92 4.26 5.50 -2.46
C LEU A 92 4.14 3.98 -2.53
N ILE A 93 2.91 3.49 -2.57
CA ILE A 93 2.58 2.10 -2.84
C ILE A 93 1.59 2.11 -4.01
N ASP A 94 2.02 1.60 -5.15
CA ASP A 94 1.24 1.54 -6.38
C ASP A 94 0.81 0.11 -6.67
N PHE A 95 -0.50 -0.12 -6.71
CA PHE A 95 -1.08 -1.41 -7.06
C PHE A 95 -1.65 -1.36 -8.46
N TYR A 96 -1.16 -2.27 -9.30
CA TYR A 96 -1.57 -2.37 -10.69
C TYR A 96 -2.23 -3.72 -10.97
N TYR A 97 -3.37 -3.67 -11.65
CA TYR A 97 -4.12 -4.84 -12.13
C TYR A 97 -4.87 -4.45 -13.42
N PRO A 98 -4.52 -5.03 -14.58
CA PRO A 98 -4.95 -4.55 -15.90
C PRO A 98 -6.36 -4.95 -16.32
N ASP A 99 -6.99 -5.93 -15.67
CA ASP A 99 -8.32 -6.41 -16.04
C ASP A 99 -9.45 -5.64 -15.32
N GLY A 100 -9.10 -4.82 -14.33
CA GLY A 100 -10.05 -4.07 -13.51
C GLY A 100 -11.03 -4.96 -12.73
N SER A 101 -10.83 -6.28 -12.75
CA SER A 101 -11.61 -7.19 -11.93
C SER A 101 -11.10 -7.09 -10.51
N CYS A 102 -11.88 -6.37 -9.70
CA CYS A 102 -11.85 -6.38 -8.25
C CYS A 102 -10.46 -6.20 -7.61
N TRP A 103 -10.15 -4.96 -7.21
CA TRP A 103 -9.42 -4.78 -5.95
C TRP A 103 -10.35 -5.26 -4.83
N CYS A 104 -9.88 -6.20 -4.03
CA CYS A 104 -10.49 -6.59 -2.77
C CYS A 104 -11.05 -5.34 -2.07
N GLY A 105 -12.32 -5.38 -1.64
CA GLY A 105 -12.95 -4.24 -0.96
C GLY A 105 -12.32 -4.02 0.41
N ASN A 106 -11.08 -3.55 0.47
CA ASN A 106 -10.36 -3.40 1.71
C ASN A 106 -11.06 -2.36 2.57
N TYR A 107 -11.03 -2.57 3.89
CA TYR A 107 -11.35 -1.47 4.79
C TYR A 107 -10.42 -0.31 4.49
N GLY A 108 -10.94 0.90 4.61
CA GLY A 108 -10.17 2.11 4.44
C GLY A 108 -10.55 3.15 5.46
N TRP A 109 -9.74 4.19 5.54
CA TRP A 109 -9.99 5.32 6.42
C TRP A 109 -9.77 6.62 5.68
N ASN A 110 -10.51 7.64 6.12
CA ASN A 110 -10.43 8.96 5.55
C ASN A 110 -9.26 9.73 6.19
N THR A 111 -8.31 10.15 5.38
CA THR A 111 -7.14 10.92 5.81
C THR A 111 -7.39 12.43 5.85
N GLY A 112 -8.53 12.91 5.34
CA GLY A 112 -8.89 14.33 5.22
C GLY A 112 -8.18 15.07 4.08
N THR A 113 -7.21 14.45 3.42
CA THR A 113 -6.43 14.98 2.29
C THR A 113 -6.17 13.89 1.26
N ALA A 114 -5.94 14.28 0.00
CA ALA A 114 -5.75 13.37 -1.12
C ALA A 114 -4.43 12.58 -1.03
N ARG A 115 -4.47 11.40 -0.40
CA ARG A 115 -3.33 10.47 -0.20
C ARG A 115 -3.47 9.17 -0.98
N CYS A 116 -4.52 9.04 -1.78
CA CYS A 116 -4.73 7.94 -2.71
C CYS A 116 -4.95 8.48 -4.13
N VAL A 117 -4.49 7.76 -5.14
CA VAL A 117 -4.85 7.98 -6.54
C VAL A 117 -5.37 6.68 -7.10
N TYR A 118 -6.64 6.66 -7.47
CA TYR A 118 -7.21 5.56 -8.21
C TYR A 118 -6.97 5.80 -9.69
N ASN A 119 -6.18 4.95 -10.35
CA ASN A 119 -6.13 5.01 -11.80
C ASN A 119 -7.56 4.82 -12.34
N LYS A 120 -7.98 5.69 -13.25
CA LYS A 120 -9.32 5.63 -13.82
C LYS A 120 -9.37 4.44 -14.77
N PHE A 121 -9.68 3.26 -14.23
CA PHE A 121 -9.84 2.07 -15.05
C PHE A 121 -11.03 2.24 -16.00
N TYR A 122 -10.74 2.52 -17.28
CA TYR A 122 -11.66 2.21 -18.36
C TYR A 122 -11.25 0.85 -18.94
N PRO A 123 -12.17 -0.14 -19.01
CA PRO A 123 -11.88 -1.43 -19.62
C PRO A 123 -11.23 -1.25 -21.01
N GLY A 124 -10.04 -1.83 -21.19
CA GLY A 124 -9.30 -1.78 -22.45
C GLY A 124 -8.32 -0.61 -22.64
N THR A 125 -8.09 0.23 -21.62
CA THR A 125 -7.13 1.35 -21.71
C THR A 125 -5.78 1.13 -21.02
N GLY A 126 -5.64 0.07 -20.19
CA GLY A 126 -4.37 -0.31 -19.58
C GLY A 126 -3.66 0.86 -18.90
N GLY A 127 -4.14 1.30 -17.74
CA GLY A 127 -3.50 2.33 -16.91
C GLY A 127 -3.24 3.68 -17.62
N GLY A 128 -4.05 4.70 -17.33
CA GLY A 128 -3.75 6.05 -17.81
C GLY A 128 -2.57 6.69 -17.04
N PRO A 129 -1.86 7.69 -17.59
CA PRO A 129 -0.86 8.47 -16.85
C PRO A 129 -1.47 9.35 -15.75
N THR A 130 -2.80 9.37 -15.66
CA THR A 130 -3.57 10.18 -14.71
C THR A 130 -4.64 9.35 -14.02
N GLY A 131 -4.99 9.73 -12.79
CA GLY A 131 -6.02 9.07 -11.98
C GLY A 131 -6.93 10.06 -11.23
N LEU A 132 -7.83 9.52 -10.44
CA LEU A 132 -8.70 10.26 -9.53
C LEU A 132 -8.08 10.27 -8.13
N VAL A 133 -7.76 11.47 -7.64
CA VAL A 133 -7.32 11.66 -6.27
C VAL A 133 -8.44 11.37 -5.27
N SER A 134 -8.08 10.80 -4.12
CA SER A 134 -9.01 10.47 -3.04
C SER A 134 -8.34 10.57 -1.67
N ASP A 135 -9.16 10.89 -0.68
CA ASP A 135 -8.84 10.94 0.75
C ASP A 135 -9.13 9.62 1.47
N TRP A 136 -9.61 8.59 0.78
CA TRP A 136 -9.80 7.25 1.33
C TRP A 136 -8.63 6.35 0.94
N ILE A 137 -7.86 5.90 1.93
CA ILE A 137 -6.74 4.97 1.75
C ILE A 137 -7.09 3.59 2.35
N PRO A 138 -6.60 2.48 1.76
CA PRO A 138 -6.79 1.15 2.32
C PRO A 138 -6.01 0.98 3.64
N TYR A 139 -6.53 0.15 4.54
CA TYR A 139 -5.77 -0.36 5.68
C TYR A 139 -4.75 -1.37 5.19
N MET A 140 -3.49 -1.15 5.57
CA MET A 140 -2.37 -2.01 5.23
C MET A 140 -1.39 -2.06 6.40
N VAL A 141 -0.77 -3.23 6.59
CA VAL A 141 0.36 -3.40 7.49
C VAL A 141 1.60 -3.66 6.65
N LEU A 142 2.67 -2.90 6.91
CA LEU A 142 3.97 -3.13 6.30
C LEU A 142 4.82 -3.92 7.29
N GLU A 143 5.34 -5.07 6.88
CA GLU A 143 6.29 -5.83 7.69
C GLU A 143 7.68 -5.75 7.07
N GLY A 144 8.69 -5.80 7.92
CA GLY A 144 10.06 -5.54 7.49
C GLY A 144 11.09 -5.87 8.54
N THR A 145 12.35 -5.90 8.11
CA THR A 145 13.48 -6.13 9.02
C THR A 145 13.86 -4.81 9.67
N GLN A 146 13.37 -4.58 10.89
CA GLN A 146 14.02 -3.63 11.79
C GLN A 146 15.26 -4.32 12.36
N SER A 147 16.44 -3.73 12.14
CA SER A 147 17.59 -4.09 12.95
C SER A 147 17.32 -3.62 14.37
N LEU A 148 16.74 -4.52 15.18
CA LEU A 148 16.36 -4.44 16.61
C LEU A 148 14.84 -4.40 16.87
N GLU A 149 14.37 -5.56 17.34
CA GLU A 149 13.11 -5.88 18.03
C GLU A 149 11.81 -5.97 17.22
N GLN A 150 11.26 -7.18 17.27
CA GLN A 150 9.95 -7.58 16.77
C GLN A 150 8.87 -6.84 17.57
N ASN A 151 8.43 -5.68 17.06
CA ASN A 151 7.35 -4.89 17.63
C ASN A 151 6.19 -4.84 16.62
N THR A 152 4.99 -5.19 17.07
CA THR A 152 3.76 -5.02 16.28
C THR A 152 3.52 -3.53 16.00
N PHE A 153 2.79 -3.18 14.93
CA PHE A 153 2.46 -1.78 14.59
C PHE A 153 1.81 -1.01 15.77
N GLY A 154 1.17 -1.72 16.70
CA GLY A 154 0.64 -1.17 17.96
C GLY A 154 1.69 -0.87 19.04
N ALA A 155 2.82 -1.59 19.08
CA ALA A 155 3.89 -1.38 20.06
C ALA A 155 4.73 -0.12 19.75
N VAL A 156 4.87 0.24 18.47
CA VAL A 156 5.55 1.49 18.05
C VAL A 156 4.85 2.73 18.62
N LYS A 157 3.51 2.72 18.71
CA LYS A 157 2.72 3.81 19.33
C LYS A 157 2.87 3.91 20.85
N VAL A 158 3.15 2.81 21.54
CA VAL A 158 3.26 2.77 23.01
C VAL A 158 4.67 3.16 23.47
N ILE A 159 5.70 2.89 22.66
CA ILE A 159 7.09 3.25 22.98
C ILE A 159 7.36 4.75 22.75
N LEU A 160 6.70 5.38 21.77
CA LEU A 160 6.92 6.80 21.43
C LEU A 160 5.85 7.77 21.99
N GLY A 161 4.74 7.26 22.50
CA GLY A 161 3.62 8.07 23.01
C GLY A 161 3.25 7.82 24.48
N GLY A 162 4.18 7.29 25.28
CA GLY A 162 3.89 6.80 26.63
C GLY A 162 4.77 7.40 27.72
N ASP A 163 4.83 8.73 27.86
CA ASP A 163 5.18 9.36 29.13
C ASP A 163 4.01 10.20 29.65
N ALA A 164 3.44 9.70 30.75
CA ALA A 164 2.66 10.34 31.80
C ALA A 164 1.95 11.68 31.51
N ASP A 165 0.62 11.63 31.40
CA ASP A 165 -0.29 11.98 32.51
C ASP A 165 -1.67 11.32 32.34
#